data_AF-A0A4R2PT13-F1
#
_entry.id   AF-A0A4R2PT13-F1
#
_cell.length_a   1.000
_cell.length_b   1.000
_cell.length_c   1.000
_cell.angle_alpha   90.00
_cell.angle_beta   90.00
_cell.angle_gamma   90.00
#
_symmetry.space_group_name_H-M   'P 1'
#
loop_
_entity.id
_entity.type
_entity.pdbx_description
1 polymer ?
#
loop_
_entity_poly.entity_id
_entity_poly.type
_entity_poly.pdbx_seq_one_letter_code
_entity_poly.pdbx_strand_id
1 'polypeptide(L)'
;MSSRQITRGMRTGGRSARVREAILAATFDELLDHGYAGLRVDAVAARAGVNKTTVYRRWPTLEDLLVDALTTWSHDVPVPDTGNIETDLLAIGRELRDLLNGGVGRQVAALVLTAGLRKAELREATRRYFAHQVTRAVPTVNGAIDRGELPPDVDVEALLTSVRAPLFYRMVTTGDPIDDALVEHTVQVTLASARAGLLSTV
;
A
#
# COMPACT_ATOMS: atom_id res chain seq x y z
N MET A 1 -58.09 10.73 -13.33
CA MET A 1 -57.47 11.03 -12.03
C MET A 1 -56.01 10.61 -12.07
N SER A 2 -55.13 11.53 -11.69
CA SER A 2 -53.69 11.52 -11.93
C SER A 2 -52.94 10.59 -10.97
N SER A 3 -52.17 9.63 -11.51
CA SER A 3 -51.14 8.92 -10.75
C SER A 3 -49.77 9.42 -11.18
N ARG A 4 -49.19 10.31 -10.34
CA ARG A 4 -47.79 10.72 -10.41
C ARG A 4 -46.89 9.53 -10.12
N GLN A 5 -46.11 9.10 -11.09
CA GLN A 5 -44.90 8.30 -10.84
C GLN A 5 -43.83 9.20 -10.23
N ILE A 6 -43.35 8.84 -9.04
CA ILE A 6 -42.14 9.41 -8.45
C ILE A 6 -40.96 8.66 -9.05
N THR A 7 -40.24 9.28 -9.98
CA THR A 7 -38.97 8.77 -10.48
C THR A 7 -37.94 8.89 -9.36
N ARG A 8 -37.63 7.77 -8.70
CA ARG A 8 -36.59 7.65 -7.69
C ARG A 8 -35.24 7.96 -8.35
N GLY A 9 -34.71 9.15 -8.08
CA GLY A 9 -33.43 9.61 -8.60
C GLY A 9 -32.30 8.64 -8.31
N MET A 10 -31.65 8.18 -9.37
CA MET A 10 -30.42 7.41 -9.37
C MET A 10 -29.34 8.25 -8.66
N ARG A 11 -28.94 7.84 -7.45
CA ARG A 11 -27.88 8.53 -6.69
C ARG A 11 -26.55 8.36 -7.43
N THR A 12 -26.04 9.46 -7.96
CA THR A 12 -24.84 9.60 -8.77
C THR A 12 -23.56 9.31 -7.97
N GLY A 13 -23.18 8.04 -7.84
CA GLY A 13 -21.84 7.65 -7.36
C GLY A 13 -20.73 7.95 -8.37
N GLY A 14 -21.04 7.98 -9.68
CA GLY A 14 -20.04 8.02 -10.76
C GLY A 14 -19.21 9.31 -10.85
N ARG A 15 -19.81 10.49 -10.68
CA ARG A 15 -19.06 11.76 -10.80
C ARG A 15 -18.13 12.01 -9.61
N SER A 16 -18.59 11.68 -8.39
CA SER A 16 -17.79 11.85 -7.17
C SER A 16 -16.62 10.87 -7.08
N ALA A 17 -16.80 9.64 -7.59
CA ALA A 17 -15.73 8.65 -7.70
C ALA A 17 -14.65 9.09 -8.70
N ARG A 18 -15.04 9.48 -9.92
CA ARG A 18 -14.10 9.98 -10.94
C ARG A 18 -13.30 11.20 -10.48
N VAL A 19 -13.96 12.14 -9.80
CA VAL A 19 -13.27 13.30 -9.22
C VAL A 19 -12.27 12.87 -8.15
N ARG A 20 -12.60 11.88 -7.33
CA ARG A 20 -11.66 11.33 -6.34
C ARG A 20 -10.44 10.74 -7.04
N GLU A 21 -10.66 9.85 -7.99
CA GLU A 21 -9.59 9.17 -8.75
C GLU A 21 -8.66 10.19 -9.43
N ALA A 22 -9.21 11.21 -10.08
CA ALA A 22 -8.43 12.27 -10.70
C ALA A 22 -7.55 13.03 -9.70
N ILE A 23 -8.09 13.34 -8.51
CA ILE A 23 -7.33 14.02 -7.45
C ILE A 23 -6.22 13.14 -6.90
N LEU A 24 -6.47 11.84 -6.72
CA LEU A 24 -5.46 10.92 -6.20
C LEU A 24 -4.37 10.63 -7.22
N ALA A 25 -4.70 10.44 -8.49
CA ALA A 25 -3.73 10.32 -9.57
C ALA A 25 -2.86 11.58 -9.66
N ALA A 26 -3.47 12.76 -9.64
CA ALA A 26 -2.74 14.03 -9.63
C ALA A 26 -1.84 14.20 -8.40
N THR A 27 -2.28 13.72 -7.23
CA THR A 27 -1.46 13.70 -6.01
C THR A 27 -0.24 12.82 -6.19
N PHE A 28 -0.44 11.63 -6.76
CA PHE A 28 0.64 10.71 -7.03
C PHE A 28 1.63 11.34 -8.00
N ASP A 29 1.18 11.84 -9.16
CA ASP A 29 2.06 12.46 -10.15
C ASP A 29 2.85 13.66 -9.57
N GLU A 30 2.20 14.52 -8.78
CA GLU A 30 2.87 15.64 -8.11
C GLU A 30 3.94 15.17 -7.11
N LEU A 31 3.66 14.06 -6.41
CA LEU A 31 4.62 13.40 -5.54
C LEU A 31 5.80 12.82 -6.35
N LEU A 32 5.56 12.32 -7.56
CA LEU A 32 6.61 11.80 -8.45
C LEU A 32 7.50 12.90 -8.98
N ASP A 33 6.90 14.00 -9.41
CA ASP A 33 7.59 15.10 -10.08
C ASP A 33 8.40 15.95 -9.09
N HIS A 34 7.89 16.11 -7.85
CA HIS A 34 8.40 17.12 -6.92
C HIS A 34 8.73 16.58 -5.53
N GLY A 35 8.46 15.30 -5.26
CA GLY A 35 8.63 14.69 -3.95
C GLY A 35 7.73 15.33 -2.88
N TYR A 36 7.87 14.87 -1.63
CA TYR A 36 7.05 15.38 -0.52
C TYR A 36 7.13 16.88 -0.32
N ALA A 37 8.36 17.40 -0.36
CA ALA A 37 8.63 18.79 0.01
C ALA A 37 8.07 19.75 -1.04
N GLY A 38 7.91 19.29 -2.28
CA GLY A 38 7.30 20.03 -3.36
C GLY A 38 5.80 19.84 -3.50
N LEU A 39 5.22 18.80 -2.87
CA LEU A 39 3.81 18.45 -2.97
C LEU A 39 2.91 19.58 -2.46
N ARG A 40 2.10 20.16 -3.36
CA ARG A 40 1.18 21.27 -3.05
C ARG A 40 -0.24 20.94 -3.45
N VAL A 41 -1.19 21.10 -2.52
CA VAL A 41 -2.63 20.92 -2.77
C VAL A 41 -3.14 21.80 -3.93
N ASP A 42 -2.57 22.99 -4.10
CA ASP A 42 -2.88 23.88 -5.24
C ASP A 42 -2.50 23.26 -6.58
N ALA A 43 -1.30 22.66 -6.67
CA ALA A 43 -0.82 22.00 -7.87
C ALA A 43 -1.63 20.73 -8.17
N VAL A 44 -1.95 19.95 -7.14
CA VAL A 44 -2.84 18.79 -7.26
C VAL A 44 -4.23 19.20 -7.78
N ALA A 45 -4.83 20.24 -7.20
CA ALA A 45 -6.16 20.70 -7.60
C ALA A 45 -6.17 21.20 -9.06
N ALA A 46 -5.14 21.96 -9.45
CA ALA A 46 -4.96 22.41 -10.83
C ALA A 46 -4.80 21.22 -11.80
N ARG A 47 -3.94 20.25 -11.47
CA ARG A 47 -3.67 19.06 -12.29
C ARG A 47 -4.92 18.17 -12.42
N ALA A 48 -5.70 18.01 -11.35
CA ALA A 48 -6.94 17.26 -11.35
C ALA A 48 -8.14 18.02 -11.97
N GLY A 49 -7.97 19.30 -12.34
CA GLY A 49 -9.03 20.13 -12.92
C GLY A 49 -10.16 20.45 -11.95
N VAL A 50 -9.86 20.57 -10.66
CA VAL A 50 -10.86 20.83 -9.59
C VAL A 50 -10.51 22.08 -8.78
N ASN A 51 -11.50 22.62 -8.08
CA ASN A 51 -11.25 23.69 -7.11
C ASN A 51 -10.59 23.13 -5.84
N LYS A 52 -9.62 23.86 -5.26
CA LYS A 52 -8.93 23.50 -4.00
C LYS A 52 -9.89 23.14 -2.85
N THR A 53 -11.02 23.83 -2.74
CA THR A 53 -12.06 23.52 -1.73
C THR A 53 -12.67 22.13 -1.90
N THR A 54 -12.69 21.59 -3.12
CA THR A 54 -13.14 20.21 -3.40
C THR A 54 -12.16 19.20 -2.82
N VAL A 55 -10.86 19.48 -2.86
CA VAL A 55 -9.83 18.64 -2.24
C VAL A 55 -9.97 18.71 -0.72
N TYR A 56 -9.94 19.91 -0.13
CA TYR A 56 -10.01 20.05 1.34
C TYR A 56 -11.29 19.52 1.98
N ARG A 57 -12.42 19.56 1.28
CA ARG A 57 -13.67 18.98 1.78
C ARG A 57 -13.57 17.48 2.02
N ARG A 58 -12.71 16.78 1.27
CA ARG A 58 -12.56 15.32 1.34
C ARG A 58 -11.28 14.88 2.03
N TRP A 59 -10.22 15.65 1.89
CA TRP A 59 -8.93 15.46 2.57
C TRP A 59 -8.56 16.76 3.28
N PRO A 60 -8.93 16.91 4.57
CA PRO A 60 -8.65 18.12 5.34
C PRO A 60 -7.17 18.46 5.41
N THR A 61 -6.30 17.45 5.40
CA THR A 61 -4.84 17.61 5.43
C THR A 61 -4.17 17.05 4.18
N LEU A 62 -2.94 17.50 3.90
CA LEU A 62 -2.14 16.95 2.81
C LEU A 62 -1.79 15.49 3.08
N GLU A 63 -1.60 15.16 4.35
CA GLU A 63 -1.34 13.84 4.87
C GLU A 63 -2.51 12.88 4.58
N ASP A 64 -3.77 13.29 4.81
CA ASP A 64 -4.95 12.49 4.47
C ASP A 64 -5.03 12.21 2.97
N LEU A 65 -4.72 13.22 2.15
CA LEU A 65 -4.70 13.10 0.69
C LEU A 65 -3.62 12.11 0.23
N LEU A 66 -2.43 12.22 0.80
CA LEU A 66 -1.30 11.34 0.50
C LEU A 66 -1.62 9.89 0.88
N VAL A 67 -2.21 9.64 2.04
CA VAL A 67 -2.62 8.29 2.46
C VAL A 67 -3.59 7.68 1.49
N ASP A 68 -4.63 8.42 1.12
CA ASP A 68 -5.67 7.90 0.25
C ASP A 68 -5.12 7.66 -1.17
N ALA A 69 -4.20 8.53 -1.63
CA ALA A 69 -3.48 8.34 -2.88
C ALA A 69 -2.62 7.07 -2.87
N LEU A 70 -1.80 6.89 -1.83
CA LEU A 70 -0.94 5.72 -1.67
C LEU A 70 -1.75 4.42 -1.52
N THR A 71 -2.85 4.47 -0.77
CA THR A 71 -3.74 3.31 -0.56
C THR A 71 -4.45 2.93 -1.84
N THR A 72 -4.92 3.92 -2.62
CA THR A 72 -5.55 3.67 -3.92
C THR A 72 -4.54 3.13 -4.93
N TRP A 73 -3.31 3.62 -4.91
CA TRP A 73 -2.25 3.11 -5.76
C TRP A 73 -1.85 1.67 -5.40
N SER A 74 -1.85 1.32 -4.11
CA SER A 74 -1.56 -0.06 -3.69
C SER A 74 -2.72 -1.03 -3.94
N HIS A 75 -3.94 -0.54 -4.17
CA HIS A 75 -5.10 -1.36 -4.49
C HIS A 75 -5.02 -2.04 -5.86
N ASP A 76 -4.23 -1.50 -6.79
CA ASP A 76 -4.08 -2.06 -8.14
C ASP A 76 -3.02 -3.18 -8.24
N VAL A 77 -2.26 -3.44 -7.16
CA VAL A 77 -1.28 -4.53 -7.13
C VAL A 77 -1.95 -5.80 -6.63
N PRO A 78 -2.21 -6.82 -7.47
CA PRO A 78 -2.81 -8.07 -7.02
C PRO A 78 -1.93 -8.75 -5.97
N VAL A 79 -2.55 -9.39 -4.97
CA VAL A 79 -1.81 -10.27 -4.06
C VAL A 79 -1.62 -11.60 -4.81
N PRO A 80 -0.39 -12.10 -4.96
CA PRO A 80 -0.16 -13.42 -5.55
C PRO A 80 -0.94 -14.50 -4.80
N ASP A 81 -1.54 -15.42 -5.55
CA ASP A 81 -2.24 -16.59 -5.03
C ASP A 81 -2.04 -17.76 -6.02
N THR A 82 -0.79 -18.22 -6.08
CA THR A 82 -0.35 -19.28 -7.00
C THR A 82 -0.67 -20.68 -6.49
N GLY A 83 -1.20 -20.78 -5.26
CA GLY A 83 -1.40 -22.06 -4.56
C GLY A 83 -0.14 -22.60 -3.88
N ASN A 84 0.92 -21.78 -3.76
CA ASN A 84 2.14 -22.12 -3.05
C ASN A 84 2.72 -20.87 -2.36
N ILE A 85 2.75 -20.88 -1.03
CA ILE A 85 3.11 -19.70 -0.23
C ILE A 85 4.54 -19.21 -0.50
N GLU A 86 5.48 -20.11 -0.79
CA GLU A 86 6.86 -19.73 -1.08
C GLU A 86 6.94 -18.96 -2.39
N THR A 87 6.25 -19.44 -3.42
CA THR A 87 6.14 -18.76 -4.71
C THR A 87 5.48 -17.39 -4.57
N ASP A 88 4.43 -17.30 -3.76
CA ASP A 88 3.72 -16.04 -3.50
C ASP A 88 4.59 -15.02 -2.75
N LEU A 89 5.31 -15.45 -1.71
CA LEU A 89 6.23 -14.57 -0.97
C LEU A 89 7.44 -14.14 -1.81
N LEU A 90 7.97 -15.00 -2.68
CA LEU A 90 9.02 -14.64 -3.64
C LEU A 90 8.52 -13.59 -4.63
N ALA A 91 7.31 -13.72 -5.15
CA ALA A 91 6.71 -12.73 -6.04
C ALA A 91 6.58 -11.37 -5.33
N ILE A 92 6.03 -11.35 -4.12
CA ILE A 92 5.93 -10.13 -3.29
C ILE A 92 7.31 -9.50 -3.04
N GLY A 93 8.31 -10.31 -2.71
CA GLY A 93 9.67 -9.84 -2.45
C GLY A 93 10.35 -9.25 -3.69
N ARG A 94 10.15 -9.86 -4.86
CA ARG A 94 10.72 -9.41 -6.14
C ARG A 94 10.06 -8.12 -6.64
N GLU A 95 8.74 -8.02 -6.53
CA GLU A 95 8.02 -6.77 -6.83
C GLU A 95 8.50 -5.64 -5.93
N LEU A 96 8.67 -5.92 -4.63
CA LEU A 96 9.21 -4.92 -3.71
C LEU A 96 10.66 -4.58 -4.05
N ARG A 97 11.52 -5.54 -4.35
CA ARG A 97 12.89 -5.28 -4.83
C ARG A 97 12.88 -4.30 -6.01
N ASP A 98 12.08 -4.57 -7.03
CA ASP A 98 12.04 -3.76 -8.25
C ASP A 98 11.57 -2.33 -7.94
N LEU A 99 10.56 -2.20 -7.06
CA LEU A 99 10.11 -0.91 -6.54
C LEU A 99 11.21 -0.15 -5.79
N LEU A 100 11.95 -0.83 -4.91
CA LEU A 100 12.93 -0.19 -4.02
C LEU A 100 14.28 0.07 -4.71
N ASN A 101 14.62 -0.65 -5.78
CA ASN A 101 15.86 -0.46 -6.52
C ASN A 101 15.88 0.80 -7.40
N GLY A 102 14.74 1.40 -7.74
CA GLY A 102 14.79 2.56 -8.59
C GLY A 102 13.51 3.33 -8.82
N GLY A 103 13.72 4.48 -9.46
CA GLY A 103 12.68 5.37 -9.92
C GLY A 103 11.83 5.97 -8.80
N VAL A 104 10.61 6.29 -9.20
CA VAL A 104 9.54 6.86 -8.40
C VAL A 104 9.19 6.00 -7.18
N GLY A 105 9.15 4.68 -7.35
CA GLY A 105 8.76 3.74 -6.29
C GLY A 105 9.66 3.84 -5.05
N ARG A 106 10.97 3.93 -5.27
CA ARG A 106 11.96 4.13 -4.22
C ARG A 106 11.76 5.45 -3.48
N GLN A 107 11.46 6.55 -4.18
CA GLN A 107 11.22 7.85 -3.56
C GLN A 107 9.96 7.85 -2.70
N VAL A 108 8.89 7.22 -3.20
CA VAL A 108 7.63 7.03 -2.47
C VAL A 108 7.84 6.12 -1.24
N ALA A 109 8.60 5.03 -1.37
CA ALA A 109 8.94 4.18 -0.23
C ALA A 109 9.71 4.95 0.85
N ALA A 110 10.72 5.75 0.46
CA ALA A 110 11.50 6.56 1.40
C ALA A 110 10.63 7.58 2.13
N LEU A 111 9.67 8.18 1.42
CA LEU A 111 8.66 9.03 2.01
C LEU A 111 7.87 8.30 3.08
N VAL A 112 7.21 7.19 2.73
CA VAL A 112 6.30 6.46 3.61
C VAL A 112 7.04 5.99 4.88
N LEU A 113 8.25 5.45 4.72
CA LEU A 113 9.07 5.00 5.84
C LEU A 113 9.49 6.14 6.77
N THR A 114 9.78 7.32 6.23
CA THR A 114 10.20 8.48 7.04
C THR A 114 9.04 9.34 7.52
N ALA A 115 7.83 9.14 6.99
CA ALA A 115 6.64 9.92 7.31
C ALA A 115 6.32 9.87 8.81
N GLY A 116 6.38 8.68 9.40
CA GLY A 116 6.12 8.45 10.83
C GLY A 116 7.15 9.07 11.79
N LEU A 117 8.34 9.45 11.30
CA LEU A 117 9.37 10.15 12.06
C LEU A 117 9.11 11.65 12.16
N ARG A 118 8.23 12.20 11.31
CA ARG A 118 8.02 13.64 11.16
C ARG A 118 6.78 14.14 11.90
N LYS A 119 5.69 13.39 11.88
CA LYS A 119 4.39 13.76 12.49
C LYS A 119 3.60 12.53 12.96
N ALA A 120 2.74 12.70 13.97
CA ALA A 120 1.92 11.61 14.51
C ALA A 120 0.85 11.15 13.50
N GLU A 121 0.24 12.09 12.79
CA GLU A 121 -0.82 11.86 11.80
C GLU A 121 -0.28 11.03 10.62
N LEU A 122 0.95 11.31 10.19
CA LEU A 122 1.68 10.56 9.16
C LEU A 122 2.05 9.14 9.58
N ARG A 123 2.23 8.90 10.88
CA ARG A 123 2.46 7.56 11.42
C ARG A 123 1.21 6.71 11.34
N GLU A 124 0.07 7.26 11.72
CA GLU A 124 -1.23 6.56 11.68
C GLU A 124 -1.66 6.27 10.23
N ALA A 125 -1.52 7.25 9.36
CA ALA A 125 -1.52 7.12 7.91
C ALA A 125 -0.76 5.90 7.38
N THR A 126 0.53 5.81 7.72
CA THR A 126 1.41 4.72 7.29
C THR A 126 0.99 3.37 7.89
N ARG A 127 0.60 3.36 9.17
CA ARG A 127 0.06 2.16 9.83
C ARG A 127 -1.18 1.63 9.10
N ARG A 128 -2.14 2.50 8.76
CA ARG A 128 -3.36 2.11 8.03
C ARG A 128 -3.04 1.54 6.65
N TYR A 129 -2.09 2.13 5.93
CA TYR A 129 -1.61 1.62 4.65
C TYR A 129 -1.09 0.18 4.77
N PHE A 130 -0.17 -0.09 5.72
CA PHE A 130 0.37 -1.44 5.89
C PHE A 130 -0.66 -2.43 6.43
N ALA A 131 -1.53 -2.02 7.36
CA ALA A 131 -2.62 -2.85 7.87
C ALA A 131 -3.60 -3.27 6.76
N HIS A 132 -3.85 -2.38 5.80
CA HIS A 132 -4.64 -2.70 4.61
C HIS A 132 -3.94 -3.75 3.74
N GLN A 133 -2.63 -3.62 3.50
CA GLN A 133 -1.86 -4.63 2.77
C GLN A 133 -1.88 -6.00 3.47
N VAL A 134 -1.84 -6.03 4.81
CA VAL A 134 -2.02 -7.26 5.60
C VAL A 134 -3.41 -7.85 5.35
N THR A 135 -4.46 -7.03 5.48
CA THR A 135 -5.86 -7.46 5.29
C THR A 135 -6.07 -8.11 3.91
N ARG A 136 -5.45 -7.55 2.86
CA ARG A 136 -5.52 -8.08 1.50
C ARG A 136 -4.83 -9.42 1.33
N ALA A 137 -3.81 -9.72 2.13
CA ALA A 137 -3.05 -10.97 2.06
C ALA A 137 -3.67 -12.12 2.87
N VAL A 138 -4.60 -11.81 3.79
CA VAL A 138 -5.29 -12.81 4.63
C VAL A 138 -5.87 -13.97 3.81
N PRO A 139 -6.59 -13.76 2.68
CA PRO A 139 -7.13 -14.89 1.90
C PRO A 139 -6.05 -15.85 1.37
N THR A 140 -4.96 -15.32 0.81
CA THR A 140 -3.83 -16.14 0.32
C THR A 140 -3.20 -16.94 1.47
N VAL A 141 -2.98 -16.29 2.62
CA VAL A 141 -2.36 -16.96 3.79
C VAL A 141 -3.30 -18.01 4.39
N ASN A 142 -4.60 -17.75 4.47
CA ASN A 142 -5.58 -18.75 4.88
C ASN A 142 -5.59 -19.95 3.92
N GLY A 143 -5.51 -19.71 2.61
CA GLY A 143 -5.36 -20.80 1.64
C GLY A 143 -4.10 -21.64 1.89
N ALA A 144 -2.98 -21.02 2.27
CA ALA A 144 -1.76 -21.73 2.63
C ALA A 144 -1.90 -22.54 3.94
N ILE A 145 -2.64 -22.02 4.93
CA ILE A 145 -3.00 -22.74 6.16
C ILE A 145 -3.86 -23.96 5.84
N ASP A 146 -4.90 -23.79 5.01
CA ASP A 146 -5.80 -24.88 4.60
C ASP A 146 -5.05 -26.01 3.86
N ARG A 147 -3.98 -25.67 3.14
CA ARG A 147 -3.06 -26.62 2.49
C ARG A 147 -2.00 -27.21 3.42
N GLY A 148 -1.91 -26.76 4.67
CA GLY A 148 -0.90 -27.21 5.64
C GLY A 148 0.51 -26.66 5.41
N GLU A 149 0.66 -25.59 4.62
CA GLU A 149 1.96 -24.97 4.32
C GLU A 149 2.45 -24.05 5.44
N LEU A 150 1.52 -23.55 6.26
CA LEU A 150 1.74 -22.67 7.41
C LEU A 150 0.94 -23.14 8.64
N PRO A 151 1.39 -22.83 9.87
CA PRO A 151 0.62 -23.09 11.08
C PRO A 151 -0.69 -22.28 11.15
N PRO A 152 -1.72 -22.77 11.86
CA PRO A 152 -3.04 -22.12 11.93
C PRO A 152 -3.04 -20.79 12.70
N ASP A 153 -2.04 -20.55 13.53
CA ASP A 153 -1.88 -19.38 14.40
C ASP A 153 -0.85 -18.36 13.88
N VAL A 154 -0.39 -18.51 12.62
CA VAL A 154 0.57 -17.58 12.01
C VAL A 154 0.00 -16.16 11.94
N ASP A 155 0.77 -15.19 12.42
CA ASP A 155 0.50 -13.78 12.29
C ASP A 155 0.87 -13.30 10.87
N VAL A 156 -0.15 -12.93 10.11
CA VAL A 156 -0.02 -12.43 8.73
C VAL A 156 0.83 -11.15 8.67
N GLU A 157 0.71 -10.27 9.67
CA GLU A 157 1.51 -9.04 9.74
C GLU A 157 2.98 -9.37 9.98
N ALA A 158 3.27 -10.28 10.92
CA ALA A 158 4.63 -10.72 11.22
C ALA A 158 5.27 -11.44 10.02
N LEU A 159 4.52 -12.30 9.34
CA LEU A 159 4.96 -13.00 8.12
C LEU A 159 5.39 -12.01 7.04
N LEU A 160 4.51 -11.07 6.68
CA LEU A 160 4.80 -10.10 5.63
C LEU A 160 5.90 -9.11 6.04
N THR A 161 5.94 -8.71 7.31
CA THR A 161 6.98 -7.82 7.84
C THR A 161 8.35 -8.48 7.76
N SER A 162 8.44 -9.78 8.07
CA SER A 162 9.69 -10.55 7.98
C SER A 162 10.24 -10.59 6.55
N VAL A 163 9.35 -10.64 5.54
CA VAL A 163 9.78 -10.54 4.13
C VAL A 163 10.27 -9.14 3.78
N ARG A 164 9.56 -8.09 4.23
CA ARG A 164 9.81 -6.71 3.79
C ARG A 164 10.94 -6.02 4.53
N ALA A 165 11.16 -6.34 5.80
CA ALA A 165 12.08 -5.60 6.66
C ALA A 165 13.54 -5.62 6.17
N PRO A 166 14.13 -6.74 5.72
CA PRO A 166 15.49 -6.75 5.19
C PRO A 166 15.66 -5.89 3.94
N LEU A 167 14.64 -5.87 3.08
CA LEU A 167 14.60 -5.07 1.85
C LEU A 167 14.57 -3.56 2.16
N PHE A 168 13.70 -3.15 3.09
CA PHE A 168 13.65 -1.76 3.55
C PHE A 168 14.91 -1.34 4.30
N TYR A 169 15.48 -2.23 5.13
CA TYR A 169 16.75 -1.97 5.81
C TYR A 169 17.86 -1.70 4.79
N ARG A 170 18.02 -2.55 3.78
CA ARG A 170 19.04 -2.37 2.74
C ARG A 170 18.86 -1.05 1.99
N MET A 171 17.63 -0.72 1.62
CA MET A 171 17.30 0.53 0.95
C MET A 171 17.66 1.77 1.80
N VAL A 172 17.27 1.79 3.08
CA VAL A 172 17.36 3.00 3.93
C VAL A 172 18.72 3.15 4.59
N THR A 173 19.36 2.05 4.97
CA THR A 173 20.58 2.07 5.78
C THR A 173 21.85 2.02 4.93
N THR A 174 22.00 1.03 4.06
CA THR A 174 23.24 0.86 3.28
C THR A 174 23.13 1.47 1.88
N GLY A 175 21.92 1.52 1.32
CA GLY A 175 21.66 2.05 -0.02
C GLY A 175 22.10 1.14 -1.16
N ASP A 176 22.64 -0.05 -0.86
CA ASP A 176 23.07 -1.02 -1.86
C ASP A 176 21.89 -1.50 -2.72
N PRO A 177 22.15 -1.98 -3.96
CA PRO A 177 21.15 -2.69 -4.74
C PRO A 177 20.63 -3.90 -3.98
N ILE A 178 19.32 -4.13 -4.10
CA ILE A 178 18.66 -5.34 -3.63
C ILE A 178 18.72 -6.34 -4.78
N ASP A 179 19.35 -7.48 -4.57
CA ASP A 179 19.41 -8.58 -5.55
C ASP A 179 18.36 -9.66 -5.25
N ASP A 180 18.22 -10.61 -6.17
CA ASP A 180 17.29 -11.74 -5.99
C ASP A 180 17.74 -12.67 -4.86
N ALA A 181 19.04 -12.79 -4.62
CA ALA A 181 19.59 -13.63 -3.56
C ALA A 181 19.12 -13.15 -2.16
N LEU A 182 19.07 -11.84 -1.93
CA LEU A 182 18.51 -11.29 -0.70
C LEU A 182 17.02 -11.61 -0.55
N VAL A 183 16.25 -11.53 -1.65
CA VAL A 183 14.81 -11.87 -1.64
C VAL A 183 14.62 -13.34 -1.29
N GLU A 184 15.31 -14.24 -1.98
CA GLU A 184 15.23 -15.68 -1.75
C GLU A 184 15.61 -16.05 -0.31
N HIS A 185 16.73 -15.51 0.18
CA HIS A 185 17.18 -15.75 1.54
C HIS A 185 16.16 -15.28 2.59
N THR A 186 15.61 -14.09 2.38
CA THR A 186 14.62 -13.50 3.29
C THR A 186 13.33 -14.33 3.33
N VAL A 187 12.86 -14.83 2.18
CA VAL A 187 11.69 -15.71 2.12
C VAL A 187 11.96 -17.05 2.81
N GLN A 188 13.13 -17.66 2.59
CA GLN A 188 13.52 -18.92 3.24
C GLN A 188 13.54 -18.78 4.76
N VAL A 189 14.16 -17.73 5.28
CA VAL A 189 14.20 -17.43 6.73
C VAL A 189 12.79 -17.22 7.27
N THR A 190 11.98 -16.41 6.57
CA THR A 190 10.59 -16.13 6.97
C THR A 190 9.76 -17.40 7.07
N LEU A 191 9.81 -18.28 6.06
CA LEU A 191 9.07 -19.53 6.05
C LEU A 191 9.55 -20.51 7.11
N ALA A 192 10.86 -20.59 7.32
CA ALA A 192 11.43 -21.42 8.38
C ALA A 192 10.94 -20.95 9.76
N SER A 193 10.95 -19.64 10.01
CA SER A 193 10.44 -19.04 11.25
C SER A 193 8.93 -19.24 11.42
N ALA A 194 8.14 -19.04 10.36
CA ALA A 194 6.70 -19.26 10.38
C ALA A 194 6.37 -20.71 10.72
N ARG A 195 6.99 -21.68 10.03
CA ARG A 195 6.76 -23.12 10.25
C ARG A 195 7.23 -23.60 11.62
N ALA A 196 8.18 -22.90 12.23
CA ALA A 196 8.62 -23.13 13.60
C ALA A 196 7.72 -22.48 14.67
N GLY A 197 6.63 -21.80 14.28
CA GLY A 197 5.73 -21.09 15.21
C GLY A 197 6.33 -19.82 15.82
N LEU A 198 7.39 -19.27 15.23
CA LEU A 198 8.06 -18.06 15.74
C LEU A 198 7.36 -16.77 15.30
N LEU A 199 6.44 -16.88 14.34
CA LEU A 199 5.64 -15.77 13.83
C LEU A 199 4.16 -15.94 14.19
N SER A 200 3.84 -16.57 15.32
CA SER A 200 2.46 -16.78 15.77
C SER A 200 1.89 -15.57 16.53
N THR A 201 0.58 -15.37 16.46
CA THR A 201 -0.10 -14.42 17.36
C THR A 201 -0.06 -14.95 18.80
N VAL A 202 0.58 -14.21 19.71
CA VAL A 202 0.68 -14.53 21.15
C VAL A 202 -0.70 -14.56 21.81
#